data_AF-A0ABD1LRK7-F1
#
_entry.id   AF-A0ABD1LRK7-F1
#
_cell.length_a   1.000
_cell.length_b   1.000
_cell.length_c   1.000
_cell.angle_alpha   90.00
_cell.angle_beta   90.00
_cell.angle_gamma   90.00
#
_symmetry.space_group_name_H-M   'P 1'
#
loop_
_entity.id
_entity.type
_entity.pdbx_description
1 polymer ?
#
loop_
_entity_poly.entity_id
_entity_poly.type
_entity_poly.pdbx_seq_one_letter_code
_entity_poly.pdbx_strand_id
1 'polypeptide(L)'
;MKDVKVSLCYLVLFLFSLSSAEDVKLVVKGVTSIATTDNNFICATLDWWPANKCDYGDCPWGQTSILNMDLSNKILTNAIKAFNPLRIRLGGSVEDQIVYQFGKQKKCPHFKKKEGGLFGFKAQRCLPKKRWDEVHDFFNKTGVKLSFGLNALTGKKNSVEDKLNWVGNWNPKNAISLMKYTISKGYKIDSYELGARVDSVQYAMDITRLRHIVNLLYPDASRRPKVLGPGGFYGKEWFQSFLLNVALGVVDGVTHHIYNLGAVKEFTPWAAPWVGEAGGAYNSGSKDLSHTFVNGFCAYAHCSKNRPGVTVLFINMSNFTTFNISLVDDMNLNPILETLPGRVQKTMREEYHLTPKDGNIQSDVVLLNGTPLQLTKSLDIPEMKLQLVDASSPIIAKPDSIIFIHTNGFKAPTCG
;
A
#
# COMPACT_ATOMS: atom_id res chain seq x y z
N MET A 1 63.50 32.03 -41.41
CA MET A 1 62.61 30.92 -41.83
C MET A 1 62.23 30.10 -40.61
N LYS A 2 61.21 30.54 -39.87
CA LYS A 2 60.56 29.80 -38.79
C LYS A 2 59.11 30.30 -38.67
N ASP A 3 58.25 29.35 -38.30
CA ASP A 3 56.89 29.46 -37.77
C ASP A 3 55.73 29.61 -38.77
N VAL A 4 55.40 28.44 -39.35
CA VAL A 4 54.06 28.11 -39.88
C VAL A 4 53.05 28.14 -38.74
N LYS A 5 52.08 29.06 -38.79
CA LYS A 5 50.90 29.04 -37.93
C LYS A 5 49.95 27.95 -38.42
N VAL A 6 49.96 26.80 -37.75
CA VAL A 6 48.92 25.77 -37.86
C VAL A 6 47.69 26.29 -37.11
N SER A 7 46.61 26.57 -37.84
CA SER A 7 45.31 26.89 -37.24
C SER A 7 44.64 25.58 -36.83
N LEU A 8 44.62 25.31 -35.52
CA LEU A 8 43.93 24.16 -34.94
C LEU A 8 42.44 24.51 -34.77
N CYS A 9 41.59 24.09 -35.72
CA CYS A 9 40.14 24.11 -35.53
C CYS A 9 39.77 23.12 -34.42
N TYR A 10 39.48 23.62 -33.22
CA TYR A 10 38.79 22.86 -32.20
C TYR A 10 37.35 22.63 -32.66
N LEU A 11 37.08 21.46 -33.22
CA LEU A 11 35.73 20.95 -33.37
C LEU A 11 35.22 20.64 -31.96
N VAL A 12 34.55 21.61 -31.34
CA VAL A 12 33.76 21.36 -30.13
C VAL A 12 32.59 20.48 -30.56
N LEU A 13 32.79 19.17 -30.49
CA LEU A 13 31.71 18.21 -30.44
C LEU A 13 30.92 18.52 -29.17
N PHE A 14 29.94 19.42 -29.29
CA PHE A 14 28.81 19.41 -28.39
C PHE A 14 28.25 17.99 -28.48
N LEU A 15 28.53 17.19 -27.46
CA LEU A 15 27.72 16.03 -27.10
C LEU A 15 26.33 16.60 -26.81
N PHE A 16 25.54 16.83 -27.86
CA PHE A 16 24.11 16.84 -27.72
C PHE A 16 23.79 15.47 -27.16
N SER A 17 23.40 15.42 -25.89
CA SER A 17 22.66 14.30 -25.34
C SER A 17 21.41 14.16 -26.22
N LEU A 18 21.52 13.32 -27.25
CA LEU A 18 20.37 12.82 -27.98
C LEU A 18 19.50 12.13 -26.95
N SER A 19 18.49 12.84 -26.47
CA SER A 19 17.35 12.23 -25.79
C SER A 19 16.78 11.20 -26.76
N SER A 20 17.17 9.94 -26.58
CA SER A 20 16.64 8.83 -27.38
C SER A 20 15.17 8.68 -27.00
N ALA A 21 14.28 9.02 -27.93
CA ALA A 21 12.88 8.68 -27.83
C ALA A 21 12.71 7.28 -28.44
N GLU A 22 12.20 6.34 -27.66
CA GLU A 22 11.90 4.98 -28.12
C GLU A 22 10.40 4.83 -28.37
N ASP A 23 10.04 4.31 -29.54
CA ASP A 23 8.63 4.08 -29.89
C ASP A 23 8.16 2.73 -29.33
N VAL A 24 7.04 2.74 -28.60
CA VAL A 24 6.45 1.56 -27.97
C VAL A 24 5.00 1.41 -28.41
N LYS A 25 4.64 0.22 -28.91
CA LYS A 25 3.24 -0.13 -29.20
C LYS A 25 2.69 -0.98 -28.06
N LEU A 26 1.72 -0.46 -27.31
CA LEU A 26 1.04 -1.19 -26.25
C LEU A 26 -0.34 -1.63 -26.70
N VAL A 27 -0.62 -2.93 -26.55
CA VAL A 27 -1.94 -3.51 -26.86
C VAL A 27 -2.68 -3.82 -25.57
N VAL A 28 -3.86 -3.21 -25.39
CA VAL A 28 -4.77 -3.52 -24.28
C VAL A 28 -5.75 -4.59 -24.73
N LYS A 29 -5.83 -5.70 -24.00
CA LYS A 29 -6.78 -6.78 -24.28
C LYS A 29 -8.13 -6.50 -23.64
N GLY A 30 -9.06 -5.90 -24.37
CA GLY A 30 -10.34 -5.43 -23.85
C GLY A 30 -11.36 -6.54 -23.57
N VAL A 31 -11.12 -7.74 -24.10
CA VAL A 31 -12.04 -8.89 -24.05
C VAL A 31 -11.86 -9.82 -22.85
N THR A 32 -10.75 -9.73 -22.11
CA THR A 32 -10.47 -10.62 -20.97
C THR A 32 -10.03 -9.86 -19.73
N SER A 33 -10.64 -10.17 -18.58
CA SER A 33 -10.15 -9.74 -17.27
C SER A 33 -9.27 -10.82 -16.64
N ILE A 34 -8.07 -10.46 -16.15
CA ILE A 34 -7.18 -11.40 -15.46
C ILE A 34 -7.49 -11.54 -13.97
N ALA A 35 -8.06 -10.50 -13.34
CA ALA A 35 -8.41 -10.45 -11.94
C ALA A 35 -9.37 -9.28 -11.66
N THR A 36 -10.05 -9.33 -10.52
CA THR A 36 -10.85 -8.23 -9.98
C THR A 36 -10.28 -7.82 -8.62
N THR A 37 -10.09 -6.53 -8.40
CA THR A 37 -9.62 -5.99 -7.13
C THR A 37 -10.79 -5.55 -6.25
N ASP A 38 -10.61 -5.60 -4.92
CA ASP A 38 -11.63 -5.12 -3.97
C ASP A 38 -11.87 -3.61 -4.16
N ASN A 39 -13.10 -3.14 -3.91
CA ASN A 39 -13.43 -1.71 -3.98
C ASN A 39 -12.63 -0.85 -2.97
N ASN A 40 -12.02 -1.48 -1.97
CA ASN A 40 -11.13 -0.89 -0.97
C ASN A 40 -9.69 -1.40 -1.16
N PHE A 41 -9.27 -1.57 -2.41
CA PHE A 41 -7.93 -2.04 -2.78
C PHE A 41 -6.82 -1.19 -2.17
N ILE A 42 -6.99 0.14 -2.19
CA ILE A 42 -6.04 1.06 -1.56
C ILE A 42 -6.17 0.96 -0.04
N CYS A 43 -5.05 0.64 0.60
CA CYS A 43 -4.94 0.48 2.04
C CYS A 43 -3.75 1.27 2.57
N ALA A 44 -3.77 1.61 3.85
CA ALA A 44 -2.64 2.16 4.58
C ALA A 44 -2.46 1.44 5.92
N THR A 45 -1.28 1.53 6.51
CA THR A 45 -1.01 0.98 7.85
C THR A 45 -0.77 2.10 8.86
N LEU A 46 -1.16 1.87 10.11
CA LEU A 46 -0.82 2.71 11.27
C LEU A 46 -0.19 1.82 12.34
N ASP A 47 0.91 2.30 12.92
CA ASP A 47 1.73 1.51 13.85
C ASP A 47 1.66 2.03 15.30
N TRP A 48 2.16 1.20 16.20
CA TRP A 48 2.23 1.39 17.64
C TRP A 48 3.58 1.94 18.13
N TRP A 49 4.59 2.08 17.27
CA TRP A 49 5.93 2.52 17.65
C TRP A 49 5.94 3.81 18.47
N PRO A 50 6.80 3.93 19.50
CA PRO A 50 6.96 5.15 20.28
C PRO A 50 7.84 6.19 19.55
N ALA A 51 7.72 7.44 19.98
CA ALA A 51 8.59 8.55 19.55
C ALA A 51 10.10 8.26 19.67
N ASN A 52 10.48 7.45 20.66
CA ASN A 52 11.89 7.14 20.94
C ASN A 52 12.38 5.87 20.22
N LYS A 53 11.60 5.27 19.32
CA LYS A 53 12.09 4.24 18.42
C LYS A 53 12.99 4.92 17.40
N CYS A 54 14.27 4.53 17.43
CA CYS A 54 15.27 5.07 16.54
C CYS A 54 15.99 3.93 15.83
N ASP A 55 16.19 4.09 14.53
CA ASP A 55 16.91 3.18 13.65
C ASP A 55 18.00 3.99 12.95
N TYR A 56 19.21 3.44 12.88
CA TYR A 56 20.33 4.07 12.16
C TYR A 56 20.64 5.52 12.59
N GLY A 57 20.38 5.85 13.86
CA GLY A 57 20.61 7.20 14.41
C GLY A 57 19.46 8.20 14.17
N ASP A 58 18.38 7.79 13.51
CA ASP A 58 17.18 8.61 13.27
C ASP A 58 15.98 8.07 14.05
N CYS A 59 15.09 8.95 14.53
CA CYS A 59 13.91 8.62 15.32
C CYS A 59 12.63 9.07 14.58
N PRO A 60 12.24 8.37 13.49
CA PRO A 60 11.29 8.90 12.51
C PRO A 60 9.84 8.98 13.04
N TRP A 61 9.56 8.30 14.15
CA TRP A 61 8.18 8.11 14.63
C TRP A 61 7.59 9.35 15.31
N GLY A 62 8.37 10.24 15.93
CA GLY A 62 7.82 11.45 16.58
C GLY A 62 6.51 11.19 17.35
N GLN A 63 5.42 11.89 17.00
CA GLN A 63 4.07 11.64 17.54
C GLN A 63 3.13 10.92 16.55
N THR A 64 3.64 10.10 15.62
CA THR A 64 2.82 9.44 14.59
C THR A 64 2.22 8.11 15.02
N SER A 65 2.56 7.61 16.22
CA SER A 65 1.94 6.43 16.84
C SER A 65 0.43 6.59 16.95
N ILE A 66 -0.34 5.55 16.70
CA ILE A 66 -1.80 5.57 16.91
C ILE A 66 -2.20 5.92 18.35
N LEU A 67 -1.31 5.75 19.32
CA LEU A 67 -1.54 6.12 20.72
C LEU A 67 -1.49 7.63 20.96
N ASN A 68 -0.73 8.39 20.16
CA ASN A 68 -0.40 9.78 20.44
C ASN A 68 -0.69 10.75 19.27
N MET A 69 -0.91 10.23 18.06
CA MET A 69 -1.11 11.06 16.89
C MET A 69 -2.32 12.00 17.02
N ASP A 70 -2.17 13.20 16.49
CA ASP A 70 -3.23 14.20 16.48
C ASP A 70 -4.33 13.82 15.48
N LEU A 71 -5.38 13.19 16.00
CA LEU A 71 -6.56 12.80 15.23
C LEU A 71 -7.47 13.99 14.87
N SER A 72 -7.16 15.19 15.38
CA SER A 72 -7.85 16.43 14.97
C SER A 72 -7.17 17.13 13.79
N ASN A 73 -6.01 16.64 13.35
CA ASN A 73 -5.24 17.22 12.26
C ASN A 73 -6.07 17.26 10.96
N LYS A 74 -6.26 18.46 10.44
CA LYS A 74 -7.09 18.70 9.25
C LYS A 74 -6.48 18.09 7.98
N ILE A 75 -5.16 18.18 7.82
CA ILE A 75 -4.44 17.62 6.66
C ILE A 75 -4.64 16.10 6.62
N LEU A 76 -4.43 15.42 7.75
CA LEU A 76 -4.63 13.97 7.86
C LEU A 76 -6.09 13.58 7.57
N THR A 77 -7.04 14.32 8.14
CA THR A 77 -8.48 14.10 7.90
C THR A 77 -8.82 14.22 6.41
N ASN A 78 -8.34 15.27 5.75
CA ASN A 78 -8.61 15.54 4.34
C ASN A 78 -7.92 14.53 3.41
N ALA A 79 -6.69 14.12 3.74
CA ALA A 79 -5.96 13.10 2.99
C ALA A 79 -6.71 11.75 3.01
N ILE A 80 -7.15 11.28 4.18
CA ILE A 80 -7.90 10.03 4.29
C ILE A 80 -9.23 10.12 3.54
N LYS A 81 -9.95 11.24 3.65
CA LYS A 81 -11.22 11.45 2.94
C LYS A 81 -11.05 11.44 1.41
N ALA A 82 -9.91 11.87 0.88
CA ALA A 82 -9.66 11.85 -0.56
C ALA A 82 -9.57 10.43 -1.14
N PHE A 83 -9.20 9.43 -0.34
CA PHE A 83 -9.17 8.03 -0.75
C PHE A 83 -10.56 7.35 -0.72
N ASN A 84 -11.53 7.93 -0.02
CA ASN A 84 -12.81 7.33 0.39
C ASN A 84 -13.38 6.25 -0.58
N PRO A 85 -13.49 4.97 -0.14
CA PRO A 85 -13.09 4.44 1.17
C PRO A 85 -11.58 4.10 1.23
N LEU A 86 -10.96 4.33 2.40
CA LEU A 86 -9.61 3.84 2.71
C LEU A 86 -9.71 2.71 3.74
N ARG A 87 -9.07 1.57 3.48
CA ARG A 87 -8.83 0.57 4.53
C ARG A 87 -7.58 0.96 5.31
N ILE A 88 -7.66 0.98 6.63
CA ILE A 88 -6.50 1.18 7.49
C ILE A 88 -6.28 -0.08 8.32
N ARG A 89 -5.10 -0.69 8.19
CA ARG A 89 -4.62 -1.73 9.11
C ARG A 89 -3.91 -1.05 10.28
N LEU A 90 -4.44 -1.24 11.47
CA LEU A 90 -3.79 -0.84 12.72
C LEU A 90 -3.09 -2.08 13.28
N GLY A 91 -1.75 -2.10 13.22
CA GLY A 91 -0.95 -3.27 13.55
C GLY A 91 0.55 -2.96 13.60
N GLY A 92 1.37 -3.92 13.17
CA GLY A 92 2.83 -3.77 13.10
C GLY A 92 3.54 -4.47 14.27
N SER A 93 4.87 -4.49 14.27
CA SER A 93 5.66 -5.37 15.16
C SER A 93 5.35 -5.22 16.66
N VAL A 94 4.94 -4.03 17.11
CA VAL A 94 4.67 -3.77 18.53
C VAL A 94 3.25 -4.18 18.95
N GLU A 95 2.38 -4.60 18.02
CA GLU A 95 0.99 -5.00 18.30
C GLU A 95 0.90 -6.11 19.38
N ASP A 96 1.83 -7.05 19.35
CA ASP A 96 1.99 -8.15 20.29
C ASP A 96 2.45 -7.75 21.70
N GLN A 97 2.75 -6.48 21.90
CA GLN A 97 3.11 -5.92 23.21
C GLN A 97 2.03 -4.98 23.74
N ILE A 98 0.89 -4.87 23.06
CA ILE A 98 -0.21 -4.00 23.47
C ILE A 98 -1.17 -4.75 24.41
N VAL A 99 -1.50 -4.10 25.52
CA VAL A 99 -2.51 -4.54 26.48
C VAL A 99 -3.75 -3.67 26.35
N TYR A 100 -4.89 -4.30 26.13
CA TYR A 100 -6.16 -3.61 25.94
C TYR A 100 -6.82 -3.33 27.31
N GLN A 101 -7.01 -2.06 27.70
CA GLN A 101 -7.55 -1.69 29.02
C GLN A 101 -9.09 -1.65 29.06
N PHE A 102 -9.73 -2.74 28.64
CA PHE A 102 -11.19 -2.84 28.57
C PHE A 102 -11.80 -3.71 29.68
N GLY A 103 -10.95 -4.45 30.42
CA GLY A 103 -11.33 -5.33 31.54
C GLY A 103 -10.80 -4.88 32.91
N LYS A 104 -10.38 -5.83 33.75
CA LYS A 104 -9.83 -5.59 35.11
C LYS A 104 -8.41 -5.01 35.11
N GLN A 105 -7.79 -4.86 33.95
CA GLN A 105 -6.43 -4.38 33.76
C GLN A 105 -6.32 -2.89 34.06
N LYS A 106 -6.12 -2.54 35.35
CA LYS A 106 -6.02 -1.14 35.82
C LYS A 106 -4.63 -0.52 35.66
N LYS A 107 -3.56 -1.33 35.70
CA LYS A 107 -2.18 -0.82 35.64
C LYS A 107 -1.69 -0.78 34.19
N CYS A 108 -1.18 0.37 33.76
CA CYS A 108 -0.47 0.50 32.51
C CYS A 108 1.02 0.76 32.76
N PRO A 109 1.91 -0.22 32.55
CA PRO A 109 3.33 0.04 32.63
C PRO A 109 3.77 0.92 31.44
N HIS A 110 4.72 1.82 31.69
CA HIS A 110 5.26 2.66 30.62
C HIS A 110 6.10 1.84 29.65
N PHE A 111 5.95 2.12 28.36
CA PHE A 111 6.89 1.64 27.34
C PHE A 111 8.27 2.20 27.64
N LYS A 112 9.24 1.32 27.90
CA LYS A 112 10.63 1.72 28.12
C LYS A 112 11.52 0.85 27.26
N LYS A 113 12.55 1.48 26.67
CA LYS A 113 13.64 0.75 26.03
C LYS A 113 14.20 -0.24 27.05
N LYS A 114 14.40 -1.48 26.60
CA LYS A 114 15.02 -2.52 27.41
C LYS A 114 15.81 -3.40 26.48
N GLU A 115 17.11 -3.47 26.75
CA GLU A 115 18.02 -4.39 26.09
C GLU A 115 17.55 -5.84 26.28
N GLY A 116 17.57 -6.62 25.19
CA GLY A 116 17.01 -7.98 25.16
C GLY A 116 15.48 -8.06 25.27
N GLY A 117 14.77 -6.93 25.29
CA GLY A 117 13.32 -6.88 25.16
C GLY A 117 12.87 -7.14 23.71
N LEU A 118 11.62 -7.58 23.53
CA LEU A 118 11.08 -7.81 22.19
C LEU A 118 11.08 -6.50 21.39
N PHE A 119 11.80 -6.49 20.27
CA PHE A 119 12.11 -5.32 19.46
C PHE A 119 12.81 -4.17 20.21
N GLY A 120 13.56 -4.47 21.28
CA GLY A 120 14.31 -3.48 22.07
C GLY A 120 13.51 -2.78 23.17
N PHE A 121 12.31 -3.27 23.49
CA PHE A 121 11.43 -2.66 24.49
C PHE A 121 10.94 -3.66 25.54
N LYS A 122 10.70 -3.16 26.75
CA LYS A 122 10.02 -3.93 27.81
C LYS A 122 8.51 -3.86 27.54
N ALA A 123 7.89 -5.03 27.46
CA ALA A 123 6.47 -5.16 27.23
C ALA A 123 5.64 -4.41 28.28
N GLN A 124 4.81 -3.47 27.81
CA GLN A 124 3.34 -3.51 27.83
C GLN A 124 2.82 -2.07 27.66
N ARG A 125 2.76 -1.59 26.41
CA ARG A 125 1.98 -0.39 26.11
C ARG A 125 0.52 -0.73 26.28
N CYS A 126 -0.29 0.24 26.66
CA CYS A 126 -1.72 0.02 26.75
C CYS A 126 -2.46 0.85 25.73
N LEU A 127 -3.58 0.29 25.27
CA LEU A 127 -4.62 1.03 24.59
C LEU A 127 -5.73 1.34 25.61
N PRO A 128 -5.84 2.60 26.08
CA PRO A 128 -6.92 3.02 26.97
C PRO A 128 -8.26 3.12 26.22
N LYS A 129 -9.37 2.94 26.95
CA LYS A 129 -10.73 3.10 26.39
C LYS A 129 -10.93 4.44 25.69
N LYS A 130 -10.52 5.53 26.35
CA LYS A 130 -10.64 6.89 25.80
C LYS A 130 -9.96 7.01 24.44
N ARG A 131 -8.74 6.47 24.30
CA ARG A 131 -8.02 6.53 23.03
C ARG A 131 -8.68 5.69 21.95
N TRP A 132 -9.24 4.54 22.31
CA TRP A 132 -10.00 3.72 21.37
C TRP A 132 -11.27 4.42 20.87
N ASP A 133 -11.97 5.12 21.75
CA ASP A 133 -13.13 5.96 21.38
C ASP A 133 -12.69 7.06 20.40
N GLU A 134 -11.61 7.79 20.69
CA GLU A 134 -11.06 8.84 19.80
C GLU A 134 -10.68 8.29 18.40
N VAL A 135 -10.05 7.11 18.35
CA VAL A 135 -9.65 6.46 17.10
C VAL A 135 -10.89 6.09 16.27
N HIS A 136 -11.93 5.54 16.90
CA HIS A 136 -13.16 5.19 16.20
C HIS A 136 -13.96 6.41 15.75
N ASP A 137 -14.01 7.48 16.56
CA ASP A 137 -14.65 8.74 16.17
C ASP A 137 -13.97 9.33 14.92
N PHE A 138 -12.63 9.29 14.89
CA PHE A 138 -11.84 9.71 13.75
C PHE A 138 -12.08 8.85 12.50
N PHE A 139 -12.05 7.53 12.61
CA PHE A 139 -12.30 6.62 11.49
C PHE A 139 -13.73 6.70 10.96
N ASN A 140 -14.72 6.86 11.84
CA ASN A 140 -16.10 7.06 11.43
C ASN A 140 -16.28 8.39 10.68
N LYS A 141 -15.66 9.48 11.17
CA LYS A 141 -15.67 10.80 10.51
C LYS A 141 -15.01 10.78 9.12
N THR A 142 -14.08 9.86 8.87
CA THR A 142 -13.30 9.77 7.64
C THR A 142 -13.73 8.65 6.69
N GLY A 143 -14.69 7.80 7.09
CA GLY A 143 -15.17 6.69 6.27
C GLY A 143 -14.19 5.51 6.17
N VAL A 144 -13.27 5.39 7.13
CA VAL A 144 -12.25 4.34 7.15
C VAL A 144 -12.85 2.97 7.44
N LYS A 145 -12.38 1.96 6.72
CA LYS A 145 -12.58 0.54 7.05
C LYS A 145 -11.40 0.04 7.89
N LEU A 146 -11.65 -0.24 9.16
CA LEU A 146 -10.59 -0.63 10.10
C LEU A 146 -10.33 -2.14 10.07
N SER A 147 -9.09 -2.52 9.77
CA SER A 147 -8.53 -3.84 10.05
C SER A 147 -7.65 -3.75 11.30
N PHE A 148 -7.92 -4.57 12.33
CA PHE A 148 -7.24 -4.46 13.62
C PHE A 148 -6.42 -5.70 13.97
N GLY A 149 -5.11 -5.52 14.14
CA GLY A 149 -4.17 -6.55 14.60
C GLY A 149 -4.30 -6.80 16.11
N LEU A 150 -4.56 -8.05 16.47
CA LEU A 150 -4.67 -8.51 17.84
C LEU A 150 -3.34 -9.05 18.35
N ASN A 151 -3.06 -8.80 19.62
CA ASN A 151 -1.88 -9.34 20.31
C ASN A 151 -1.96 -10.88 20.40
N ALA A 152 -1.16 -11.55 19.57
CA ALA A 152 -1.10 -13.00 19.47
C ALA A 152 -0.20 -13.64 20.54
N LEU A 153 0.62 -12.85 21.23
CA LEU A 153 1.53 -13.33 22.29
C LEU A 153 0.88 -13.44 23.67
N THR A 154 -0.35 -12.95 23.86
CA THR A 154 -1.03 -13.08 25.15
C THR A 154 -1.17 -14.54 25.58
N GLY A 155 -0.61 -14.88 26.76
CA GLY A 155 -0.61 -16.24 27.31
C GLY A 155 0.55 -17.13 26.87
N LYS A 156 1.31 -16.72 25.86
CA LYS A 156 2.48 -17.46 25.35
C LYS A 156 3.75 -17.14 26.13
N LYS A 157 4.78 -17.96 25.92
CA LYS A 157 6.14 -17.75 26.45
C LYS A 157 7.15 -17.91 25.31
N ASN A 158 8.29 -17.22 25.37
CA ASN A 158 9.39 -17.47 24.45
C ASN A 158 9.81 -18.94 24.54
N SER A 159 10.10 -19.53 23.39
CA SER A 159 10.70 -20.85 23.33
C SER A 159 12.11 -20.83 23.93
N VAL A 160 12.47 -21.94 24.58
CA VAL A 160 13.80 -22.13 25.16
C VAL A 160 14.84 -22.41 24.07
N GLU A 161 14.42 -23.08 22.99
CA GLU A 161 15.26 -23.54 21.88
C GLU A 161 15.48 -22.43 20.84
N ASP A 162 14.40 -21.93 20.24
CA ASP A 162 14.41 -20.69 19.43
C ASP A 162 13.82 -19.53 20.23
N LYS A 163 14.67 -18.60 20.68
CA LYS A 163 14.25 -17.43 21.46
C LYS A 163 13.41 -16.44 20.65
N LEU A 164 13.43 -16.53 19.31
CA LEU A 164 12.61 -15.73 18.40
C LEU A 164 11.21 -16.32 18.22
N ASN A 165 11.00 -17.58 18.60
CA ASN A 165 9.72 -18.27 18.50
C ASN A 165 8.95 -18.21 19.84
N TRP A 166 7.63 -18.26 19.76
CA TRP A 166 6.73 -18.26 20.91
C TRP A 166 5.87 -19.51 20.94
N VAL A 167 5.73 -20.11 22.13
CA VAL A 167 5.06 -21.39 22.34
C VAL A 167 3.92 -21.27 23.37
N GLY A 168 2.98 -22.21 23.28
CA GLY A 168 1.80 -22.29 24.13
C GLY A 168 0.55 -21.71 23.46
N ASN A 169 -0.60 -21.93 24.10
CA ASN A 169 -1.90 -21.52 23.56
C ASN A 169 -2.14 -20.02 23.71
N TRP A 170 -2.75 -19.39 22.69
CA TRP A 170 -3.21 -18.01 22.79
C TRP A 170 -4.32 -17.85 23.84
N ASN A 171 -4.20 -16.81 24.69
CA ASN A 171 -5.19 -16.47 25.70
C ASN A 171 -6.08 -15.29 25.24
N PRO A 172 -7.30 -15.56 24.76
CA PRO A 172 -8.12 -14.54 24.12
C PRO A 172 -8.79 -13.56 25.09
N LYS A 173 -8.64 -13.71 26.41
CA LYS A 173 -9.41 -12.92 27.40
C LYS A 173 -9.25 -11.41 27.20
N ASN A 174 -8.06 -10.95 26.83
CA ASN A 174 -7.82 -9.52 26.60
C ASN A 174 -8.46 -9.04 25.29
N ALA A 175 -8.31 -9.78 24.20
CA ALA A 175 -8.97 -9.51 22.92
C ALA A 175 -10.50 -9.52 23.03
N ILE A 176 -11.09 -10.50 23.74
CA ILE A 176 -12.53 -10.57 24.00
C ILE A 176 -13.03 -9.30 24.73
N SER A 177 -12.25 -8.78 25.68
CA SER A 177 -12.64 -7.55 26.40
C SER A 177 -12.67 -6.31 25.50
N LEU A 178 -11.71 -6.19 24.58
CA LEU A 178 -11.70 -5.16 23.54
C LEU A 178 -12.91 -5.30 22.60
N MET A 179 -13.14 -6.50 22.08
CA MET A 179 -14.26 -6.77 21.15
C MET A 179 -15.61 -6.47 21.79
N LYS A 180 -15.84 -6.92 23.04
CA LYS A 180 -17.08 -6.63 23.76
C LYS A 180 -17.31 -5.13 23.96
N TYR A 181 -16.26 -4.38 24.30
CA TYR A 181 -16.37 -2.93 24.41
C TYR A 181 -16.67 -2.28 23.06
N THR A 182 -15.96 -2.70 22.01
CA THR A 182 -16.16 -2.23 20.62
C THR A 182 -17.62 -2.45 20.17
N ILE A 183 -18.17 -3.65 20.41
CA ILE A 183 -19.58 -3.96 20.15
C ILE A 183 -20.52 -3.08 20.98
N SER A 184 -20.24 -2.89 22.28
CA SER A 184 -21.10 -2.07 23.15
C SER A 184 -21.19 -0.61 22.74
N LYS A 185 -20.18 -0.12 22.01
CA LYS A 185 -20.13 1.24 21.48
C LYS A 185 -20.73 1.35 20.07
N GLY A 186 -21.12 0.23 19.46
CA GLY A 186 -21.59 0.19 18.07
C GLY A 186 -20.49 0.44 17.03
N TYR A 187 -19.23 0.31 17.44
CA TYR A 187 -18.09 0.54 16.56
C TYR A 187 -17.94 -0.59 15.54
N LYS A 188 -17.58 -0.21 14.31
CA LYS A 188 -17.41 -1.14 13.18
C LYS A 188 -15.95 -1.52 13.01
N ILE A 189 -15.72 -2.80 12.76
CA ILE A 189 -14.42 -3.38 12.40
C ILE A 189 -14.62 -4.18 11.11
N ASP A 190 -13.81 -3.92 10.09
CA ASP A 190 -13.84 -4.64 8.82
C ASP A 190 -13.21 -6.03 8.98
N SER A 191 -12.09 -6.11 9.70
CA SER A 191 -11.41 -7.37 9.98
C SER A 191 -10.56 -7.38 11.24
N TYR A 192 -10.29 -8.58 11.76
CA TYR A 192 -9.29 -8.85 12.79
C TYR A 192 -8.17 -9.74 12.23
N GLU A 193 -6.96 -9.52 12.73
CA GLU A 193 -5.76 -10.30 12.43
C GLU A 193 -5.08 -10.78 13.71
N LEU A 194 -4.27 -11.83 13.62
CA LEU A 194 -3.23 -12.16 14.58
C LEU A 194 -1.89 -12.03 13.86
N GLY A 195 -0.93 -11.33 14.43
CA GLY A 195 0.46 -11.33 13.92
C GLY A 195 1.38 -11.77 15.04
N ALA A 196 2.21 -12.77 14.84
CA ALA A 196 3.34 -13.12 15.71
C ALA A 196 4.20 -14.19 15.03
N ARG A 197 5.49 -14.24 15.36
CA ARG A 197 6.35 -15.37 14.98
C ARG A 197 6.07 -16.56 15.91
N VAL A 198 5.21 -17.45 15.44
CA VAL A 198 4.84 -18.73 16.07
C VAL A 198 4.95 -19.86 15.04
N ASP A 199 4.98 -21.10 15.51
CA ASP A 199 4.86 -22.26 14.62
C ASP A 199 3.54 -22.23 13.82
N SER A 200 3.58 -22.69 12.58
CA SER A 200 2.46 -22.68 11.63
C SER A 200 1.23 -23.48 12.09
N VAL A 201 1.43 -24.61 12.77
CA VAL A 201 0.34 -25.46 13.29
C VAL A 201 -0.28 -24.80 14.51
N GLN A 202 0.55 -24.27 15.42
CA GLN A 202 0.06 -23.49 16.55
C GLN A 202 -0.70 -22.23 16.09
N TYR A 203 -0.22 -21.54 15.05
CA TYR A 203 -0.93 -20.39 14.48
C TYR A 203 -2.30 -20.80 13.93
N ALA A 204 -2.39 -21.93 13.21
CA ALA A 204 -3.66 -22.45 12.71
C ALA A 204 -4.67 -22.70 13.85
N MET A 205 -4.22 -23.23 15.00
CA MET A 205 -5.06 -23.39 16.19
C MET A 205 -5.51 -22.04 16.77
N ASP A 206 -4.60 -21.07 16.87
CA ASP A 206 -4.89 -19.76 17.45
C ASP A 206 -5.89 -18.96 16.58
N ILE A 207 -5.71 -18.95 15.26
CA ILE A 207 -6.64 -18.26 14.34
C ILE A 207 -7.99 -18.98 14.23
N THR A 208 -8.01 -20.31 14.35
CA THR A 208 -9.26 -21.07 14.49
C THR A 208 -10.01 -20.66 15.76
N ARG A 209 -9.28 -20.45 16.86
CA ARG A 209 -9.85 -19.93 18.11
C ARG A 209 -10.39 -18.52 17.93
N LEU A 210 -9.67 -17.64 17.23
CA LEU A 210 -10.13 -16.30 16.88
C LEU A 210 -11.43 -16.35 16.08
N ARG A 211 -11.51 -17.17 15.02
CA ARG A 211 -12.74 -17.35 14.23
C ARG A 211 -13.94 -17.73 15.10
N HIS A 212 -13.77 -18.70 15.99
CA HIS A 212 -14.84 -19.11 16.90
C HIS A 212 -15.33 -17.95 17.78
N ILE A 213 -14.41 -17.14 18.31
CA ILE A 213 -14.73 -15.96 19.13
C ILE A 213 -15.46 -14.90 18.29
N VAL A 214 -15.00 -14.63 17.08
CA VAL A 214 -15.65 -13.66 16.18
C VAL A 214 -17.07 -14.11 15.85
N ASN A 215 -17.28 -15.39 15.51
CA ASN A 215 -18.62 -15.92 15.26
C ASN A 215 -19.53 -15.82 16.49
N LEU A 216 -19.00 -16.08 17.69
CA LEU A 216 -19.75 -16.01 18.94
C LEU A 216 -20.15 -14.57 19.31
N LEU A 217 -19.24 -13.61 19.15
CA LEU A 217 -19.47 -12.22 19.53
C LEU A 217 -20.26 -11.43 18.46
N TYR A 218 -20.16 -11.84 17.20
CA TYR A 218 -20.83 -11.20 16.06
C TYR A 218 -21.75 -12.22 15.36
N PRO A 219 -22.95 -12.50 15.91
CA PRO A 219 -23.86 -13.51 15.36
C PRO A 219 -24.49 -13.12 14.01
N ASP A 220 -24.62 -11.82 13.74
CA ASP A 220 -25.07 -11.29 12.45
C ASP A 220 -23.96 -11.40 11.40
N ALA A 221 -24.13 -12.32 10.44
CA ALA A 221 -23.15 -12.56 9.38
C ALA A 221 -22.91 -11.34 8.48
N SER A 222 -23.90 -10.45 8.33
CA SER A 222 -23.79 -9.27 7.45
C SER A 222 -22.89 -8.17 8.03
N ARG A 223 -22.67 -8.19 9.34
CA ARG A 223 -21.84 -7.21 10.07
C ARG A 223 -20.64 -7.84 10.77
N ARG A 224 -20.42 -9.14 10.56
CA ARG A 224 -19.34 -9.89 11.18
C ARG A 224 -18.00 -9.46 10.58
N PRO A 225 -17.02 -9.05 11.40
CA PRO A 225 -15.68 -8.77 10.92
C PRO A 225 -15.04 -10.00 10.29
N LYS A 226 -14.26 -9.78 9.23
CA LYS A 226 -13.46 -10.84 8.63
C LYS A 226 -12.32 -11.27 9.56
N VAL A 227 -11.82 -12.49 9.39
CA VAL A 227 -10.60 -12.98 10.04
C VAL A 227 -9.53 -13.13 8.96
N LEU A 228 -8.45 -12.37 9.08
CA LEU A 228 -7.33 -12.38 8.14
C LEU A 228 -6.07 -12.90 8.85
N GLY A 229 -5.14 -13.46 8.09
CA GLY A 229 -3.86 -13.96 8.59
C GLY A 229 -3.07 -14.66 7.48
N PRO A 230 -1.82 -15.05 7.71
CA PRO A 230 -1.13 -15.04 9.00
C PRO A 230 -0.50 -13.70 9.39
N GLY A 231 -0.36 -12.76 8.45
CA GLY A 231 0.51 -11.60 8.63
C GLY A 231 1.99 -12.00 8.65
N GLY A 232 2.89 -11.06 8.40
CA GLY A 232 4.34 -11.32 8.36
C GLY A 232 4.89 -11.76 7.00
N PHE A 233 6.20 -12.05 6.97
CA PHE A 233 6.93 -12.36 5.74
C PHE A 233 6.55 -13.73 5.18
N TYR A 234 6.50 -13.82 3.85
CA TYR A 234 6.22 -15.09 3.18
C TYR A 234 7.38 -16.07 3.36
N GLY A 235 7.10 -17.18 4.06
CA GLY A 235 7.95 -18.37 4.11
C GLY A 235 7.17 -19.55 3.55
N LYS A 236 7.62 -20.12 2.43
CA LYS A 236 6.87 -21.12 1.66
C LYS A 236 6.40 -22.29 2.52
N GLU A 237 7.32 -22.93 3.23
CA GLU A 237 7.05 -24.12 4.05
C GLU A 237 6.10 -23.79 5.20
N TRP A 238 6.28 -22.61 5.81
CA TRP A 238 5.43 -22.14 6.89
C TRP A 238 3.99 -21.89 6.40
N PHE A 239 3.82 -21.17 5.28
CA PHE A 239 2.50 -20.87 4.71
C PHE A 239 1.81 -22.14 4.22
N GLN A 240 2.53 -23.05 3.56
CA GLN A 240 1.98 -24.33 3.15
C GLN A 240 1.50 -25.14 4.36
N SER A 241 2.33 -25.27 5.40
CA SER A 241 1.96 -25.96 6.63
C SER A 241 0.75 -25.31 7.31
N PHE A 242 0.73 -23.98 7.42
CA PHE A 242 -0.41 -23.24 7.96
C PHE A 242 -1.70 -23.53 7.18
N LEU A 243 -1.67 -23.41 5.85
CA LEU A 243 -2.85 -23.61 5.00
C LEU A 243 -3.34 -25.06 5.00
N LEU A 244 -2.44 -26.04 5.23
CA LEU A 244 -2.82 -27.45 5.41
C LEU A 244 -3.46 -27.74 6.76
N ASN A 245 -3.14 -26.96 7.80
CA ASN A 245 -3.63 -27.17 9.17
C ASN A 245 -4.81 -26.26 9.54
N VAL A 246 -5.08 -25.22 8.77
CA VAL A 246 -6.22 -24.33 8.99
C VAL A 246 -7.45 -24.85 8.23
N ALA A 247 -8.57 -24.99 8.94
CA ALA A 247 -9.80 -25.49 8.32
C ALA A 247 -10.41 -24.47 7.34
N LEU A 248 -11.13 -24.98 6.33
CA LEU A 248 -11.86 -24.14 5.38
C LEU A 248 -12.84 -23.20 6.12
N GLY A 249 -12.89 -21.93 5.69
CA GLY A 249 -13.74 -20.91 6.29
C GLY A 249 -13.23 -20.29 7.60
N VAL A 250 -12.06 -20.72 8.09
CA VAL A 250 -11.43 -20.06 9.26
C VAL A 250 -10.87 -18.69 8.89
N VAL A 251 -10.19 -18.55 7.75
CA VAL A 251 -9.65 -17.28 7.24
C VAL A 251 -10.42 -16.80 6.01
N ASP A 252 -10.71 -15.51 5.95
CA ASP A 252 -11.38 -14.88 4.80
C ASP A 252 -10.39 -14.33 3.75
N GLY A 253 -9.12 -14.18 4.13
CA GLY A 253 -8.06 -13.69 3.25
C GLY A 253 -6.68 -13.99 3.81
N VAL A 254 -5.74 -14.31 2.91
CA VAL A 254 -4.35 -14.63 3.27
C VAL A 254 -3.51 -13.35 3.18
N THR A 255 -2.96 -12.92 4.30
CA THR A 255 -2.16 -11.70 4.40
C THR A 255 -0.67 -12.01 4.54
N HIS A 256 0.16 -11.26 3.82
CA HIS A 256 1.62 -11.29 3.96
C HIS A 256 2.23 -9.90 3.78
N HIS A 257 3.47 -9.74 4.23
CA HIS A 257 4.22 -8.48 4.14
C HIS A 257 5.24 -8.56 3.00
N ILE A 258 5.41 -7.46 2.26
CA ILE A 258 6.38 -7.35 1.17
C ILE A 258 7.21 -6.08 1.35
N TYR A 259 8.54 -6.21 1.31
CA TYR A 259 9.44 -5.07 1.21
C TYR A 259 10.46 -5.37 0.12
N ASN A 260 10.62 -4.46 -0.84
CA ASN A 260 11.39 -4.73 -2.06
C ASN A 260 12.90 -4.82 -1.82
N LEU A 261 13.41 -4.19 -0.76
CA LEU A 261 14.80 -4.32 -0.33
C LEU A 261 14.93 -5.45 0.72
N GLY A 262 14.96 -6.72 0.23
CA GLY A 262 15.11 -7.98 0.98
C GLY A 262 14.49 -9.19 0.23
N ALA A 263 15.20 -10.34 0.14
CA ALA A 263 15.00 -11.43 -0.84
C ALA A 263 13.63 -12.17 -0.82
N VAL A 264 13.08 -12.47 -2.02
CA VAL A 264 11.77 -13.15 -2.24
C VAL A 264 11.80 -14.17 -3.40
N LYS A 265 11.08 -15.30 -3.24
CA LYS A 265 10.38 -16.13 -4.27
C LYS A 265 9.50 -17.19 -3.55
N GLU A 266 8.33 -17.69 -3.95
CA GLU A 266 7.21 -17.31 -4.84
C GLU A 266 6.00 -18.28 -4.61
N PHE A 267 4.77 -17.83 -4.97
CA PHE A 267 3.48 -18.50 -5.35
C PHE A 267 2.52 -19.30 -4.43
N THR A 268 1.23 -18.89 -4.44
CA THR A 268 -0.01 -19.74 -4.37
C THR A 268 -1.21 -19.07 -5.12
N PRO A 269 -2.04 -19.80 -5.93
CA PRO A 269 -3.03 -19.18 -6.84
C PRO A 269 -4.53 -19.26 -6.45
N TRP A 270 -4.91 -19.96 -5.38
CA TRP A 270 -6.33 -20.18 -5.01
C TRP A 270 -6.83 -19.29 -3.87
N ALA A 271 -5.92 -18.65 -3.15
CA ALA A 271 -6.21 -17.64 -2.15
C ALA A 271 -6.02 -16.25 -2.78
N ALA A 272 -6.89 -15.28 -2.48
CA ALA A 272 -6.61 -13.89 -2.81
C ALA A 272 -5.47 -13.40 -1.92
N PRO A 273 -4.27 -13.09 -2.45
CA PRO A 273 -3.18 -12.58 -1.65
C PRO A 273 -3.45 -11.12 -1.28
N TRP A 274 -3.28 -10.79 0.00
CA TRP A 274 -3.37 -9.44 0.50
C TRP A 274 -2.01 -9.00 1.01
N VAL A 275 -1.54 -7.86 0.52
CA VAL A 275 -0.36 -7.20 1.07
C VAL A 275 -0.81 -6.46 2.33
N GLY A 276 -0.62 -7.09 3.49
CA GLY A 276 -1.04 -6.55 4.80
C GLY A 276 -0.15 -5.42 5.29
N GLU A 277 1.09 -5.37 4.78
CA GLU A 277 2.04 -4.28 5.00
C GLU A 277 3.05 -4.26 3.85
N ALA A 278 3.31 -3.08 3.30
CA ALA A 278 4.37 -2.88 2.32
C ALA A 278 5.04 -1.52 2.49
N GLY A 279 6.30 -1.46 2.09
CA GLY A 279 7.12 -0.25 2.08
C GLY A 279 8.39 -0.45 1.26
N GLY A 280 9.10 0.64 0.94
CA GLY A 280 10.34 0.59 0.15
C GLY A 280 11.47 -0.22 0.82
N ALA A 281 11.59 -0.11 2.14
CA ALA A 281 12.55 -0.86 2.95
C ALA A 281 11.95 -1.29 4.29
N TYR A 282 12.42 -2.41 4.85
CA TYR A 282 12.08 -2.83 6.22
C TYR A 282 12.72 -1.90 7.27
N ASN A 283 12.35 -2.04 8.56
CA ASN A 283 12.87 -1.23 9.69
C ASN A 283 12.61 0.29 9.61
N SER A 284 11.36 0.71 9.44
CA SER A 284 10.95 2.12 9.38
C SER A 284 11.33 2.86 8.08
N GLY A 285 11.75 2.13 7.04
CA GLY A 285 12.24 2.72 5.78
C GLY A 285 13.70 3.13 5.85
N SER A 286 14.24 3.62 4.73
CA SER A 286 15.59 4.17 4.65
C SER A 286 15.51 5.59 4.10
N LYS A 287 16.19 6.52 4.78
CA LYS A 287 16.22 7.96 4.48
C LYS A 287 16.57 8.28 3.02
N ASP A 288 17.38 7.42 2.38
CA ASP A 288 17.93 7.67 1.04
C ASP A 288 17.60 6.56 0.00
N LEU A 289 16.92 5.47 0.39
CA LEU A 289 16.66 4.29 -0.48
C LEU A 289 15.19 3.93 -0.68
N SER A 290 14.27 4.39 0.18
CA SER A 290 12.83 4.12 -0.02
C SER A 290 12.21 4.94 -1.16
N HIS A 291 13.04 5.69 -1.90
CA HIS A 291 12.65 6.66 -2.93
C HIS A 291 13.37 6.46 -4.28
N THR A 292 14.09 5.35 -4.49
CA THR A 292 14.87 5.15 -5.73
C THR A 292 14.22 4.10 -6.66
N PHE A 293 14.15 4.45 -7.95
CA PHE A 293 13.57 3.61 -9.00
C PHE A 293 14.62 2.63 -9.59
N VAL A 294 14.17 1.43 -9.94
CA VAL A 294 14.96 0.43 -10.70
C VAL A 294 14.70 0.65 -12.18
N ASN A 295 15.74 0.71 -13.02
CA ASN A 295 15.62 1.01 -14.45
C ASN A 295 14.65 0.04 -15.17
N GLY A 296 13.65 0.58 -15.89
CA GLY A 296 12.63 -0.19 -16.60
C GLY A 296 11.40 0.64 -17.03
N PHE A 297 10.56 0.04 -17.86
CA PHE A 297 9.27 0.60 -18.27
C PHE A 297 8.16 -0.40 -17.94
N CYS A 298 7.16 0.03 -17.15
CA CYS A 298 6.03 -0.80 -16.77
C CYS A 298 4.71 -0.19 -17.24
N ALA A 299 3.76 -1.06 -17.62
CA ALA A 299 2.43 -0.66 -18.02
C ALA A 299 1.38 -1.55 -17.35
N TYR A 300 0.29 -0.95 -16.87
CA TYR A 300 -0.85 -1.64 -16.26
C TYR A 300 -2.15 -1.07 -16.83
N ALA A 301 -3.14 -1.92 -17.10
CA ALA A 301 -4.44 -1.50 -17.61
C ALA A 301 -5.56 -2.03 -16.72
N HIS A 302 -6.52 -1.16 -16.40
CA HIS A 302 -7.70 -1.47 -15.60
C HIS A 302 -8.94 -0.87 -16.24
N CYS A 303 -10.11 -1.46 -16.00
CA CYS A 303 -11.37 -0.78 -16.25
C CYS A 303 -11.46 0.48 -15.40
N SER A 304 -11.98 1.57 -15.97
CA SER A 304 -12.09 2.83 -15.26
C SER A 304 -13.14 2.76 -14.16
N LYS A 305 -12.77 3.22 -12.96
CA LYS A 305 -13.68 3.22 -11.81
C LYS A 305 -14.83 4.21 -12.05
N ASN A 306 -16.07 3.74 -11.96
CA ASN A 306 -17.31 4.53 -12.05
C ASN A 306 -17.50 5.30 -13.38
N ARG A 307 -16.78 4.96 -14.44
CA ARG A 307 -16.93 5.58 -15.77
C ARG A 307 -16.53 4.59 -16.86
N PRO A 308 -17.06 4.70 -18.08
CA PRO A 308 -16.72 3.80 -19.16
C PRO A 308 -15.24 3.91 -19.57
N GLY A 309 -14.77 2.88 -20.27
CA GLY A 309 -13.43 2.83 -20.85
C GLY A 309 -12.38 2.24 -19.91
N VAL A 310 -11.12 2.51 -20.26
CA VAL A 310 -9.96 1.96 -19.56
C VAL A 310 -9.06 3.07 -19.02
N THR A 311 -8.42 2.77 -17.88
CA THR A 311 -7.33 3.56 -17.33
C THR A 311 -6.03 2.77 -17.48
N VAL A 312 -5.02 3.39 -18.08
CA VAL A 312 -3.69 2.80 -18.26
C VAL A 312 -2.67 3.59 -17.44
N LEU A 313 -1.86 2.88 -16.65
CA LEU A 313 -0.75 3.42 -15.87
C LEU A 313 0.55 3.06 -16.57
N PHE A 314 1.37 4.07 -16.86
CA PHE A 314 2.75 3.90 -17.30
C PHE A 314 3.70 4.36 -16.20
N ILE A 315 4.77 3.60 -15.98
CA ILE A 315 5.86 3.96 -15.07
C ILE A 315 7.15 3.89 -15.89
N ASN A 316 7.71 5.06 -16.19
CA ASN A 316 9.03 5.17 -16.81
C ASN A 316 10.07 5.40 -15.72
N MET A 317 10.88 4.39 -15.47
CA MET A 317 11.98 4.40 -14.50
C MET A 317 13.35 4.60 -15.16
N SER A 318 13.38 4.86 -16.48
CA SER A 318 14.61 5.30 -17.15
C SER A 318 14.87 6.75 -16.79
N ASN A 319 16.13 7.07 -16.50
CA ASN A 319 16.58 8.43 -16.22
C ASN A 319 17.10 9.16 -17.49
N PHE A 320 17.05 8.53 -18.66
CA PHE A 320 17.49 9.14 -19.92
C PHE A 320 16.55 8.89 -21.12
N THR A 321 15.76 7.82 -21.11
CA THR A 321 14.90 7.43 -22.24
C THR A 321 13.53 8.09 -22.12
N THR A 322 13.09 8.74 -23.20
CA THR A 322 11.67 9.09 -23.37
C THR A 322 10.99 7.98 -24.16
N PHE A 323 9.79 7.56 -23.79
CA PHE A 323 9.02 6.61 -24.59
C PHE A 323 7.85 7.31 -25.29
N ASN A 324 7.72 7.07 -26.60
CA ASN A 324 6.58 7.48 -27.40
C ASN A 324 5.63 6.28 -27.51
N ILE A 325 4.51 6.32 -26.81
CA ILE A 325 3.64 5.16 -26.67
C ILE A 325 2.42 5.31 -27.57
N SER A 326 2.21 4.31 -28.41
CA SER A 326 0.97 4.12 -29.18
C SER A 326 0.10 3.09 -28.46
N LEU A 327 -1.09 3.51 -28.03
CA LEU A 327 -2.04 2.65 -27.33
C LEU A 327 -3.06 2.07 -28.31
N VAL A 328 -3.18 0.74 -28.38
CA VAL A 328 -4.00 0.04 -29.37
C VAL A 328 -4.93 -0.97 -28.68
N ASP A 329 -6.15 -1.07 -29.18
CA ASP A 329 -7.17 -2.04 -28.77
C ASP A 329 -7.00 -3.35 -29.58
N ASP A 330 -7.12 -4.51 -28.93
CA ASP A 330 -7.07 -5.82 -29.59
C ASP A 330 -8.31 -6.13 -30.44
N MET A 331 -9.41 -5.41 -30.24
CA MET A 331 -10.65 -5.55 -31.02
C MET A 331 -10.74 -4.62 -32.23
N ASN A 332 -9.72 -3.82 -32.53
CA ASN A 332 -9.67 -3.03 -33.76
C ASN A 332 -9.33 -3.92 -34.97
N LEU A 333 -10.33 -4.70 -35.39
CA LEU A 333 -10.32 -5.66 -36.50
C LEU A 333 -10.22 -5.00 -37.90
N ASN A 334 -10.05 -3.68 -38.01
CA ASN A 334 -9.75 -3.01 -39.28
C ASN A 334 -9.19 -1.59 -39.11
N PRO A 335 -7.87 -1.35 -39.30
CA PRO A 335 -7.32 0.00 -39.38
C PRO A 335 -7.78 0.75 -40.65
N ILE A 336 -8.31 0.02 -41.64
CA ILE A 336 -8.59 0.52 -42.99
C ILE A 336 -9.90 1.33 -43.06
N LEU A 337 -10.81 1.21 -42.08
CA LEU A 337 -12.04 2.01 -42.06
C LEU A 337 -11.89 3.39 -41.39
N GLU A 338 -10.84 3.59 -40.59
CA GLU A 338 -10.54 4.88 -39.96
C GLU A 338 -9.71 5.81 -40.87
N THR A 339 -9.19 5.31 -41.99
CA THR A 339 -8.38 6.08 -42.95
C THR A 339 -9.21 6.80 -44.03
N LEU A 340 -10.54 6.80 -43.94
CA LEU A 340 -11.39 7.62 -44.82
C LEU A 340 -11.26 9.11 -44.45
N PRO A 341 -10.75 9.97 -45.35
CA PRO A 341 -10.62 11.39 -45.05
C PRO A 341 -12.02 12.01 -44.95
N GLY A 342 -12.37 12.48 -43.75
CA GLY A 342 -13.62 13.23 -43.50
C GLY A 342 -14.48 12.76 -42.31
N ARG A 343 -14.12 11.68 -41.60
CA ARG A 343 -14.90 11.19 -40.43
C ARG A 343 -14.05 10.68 -39.25
N VAL A 344 -12.82 11.17 -39.05
CA VAL A 344 -12.10 10.90 -37.81
C VAL A 344 -12.77 11.72 -36.71
N GLN A 345 -13.69 11.12 -35.97
CA GLN A 345 -14.22 11.72 -34.76
C GLN A 345 -13.02 11.89 -33.82
N LYS A 346 -12.64 13.15 -33.55
CA LYS A 346 -11.50 13.47 -32.71
C LYS A 346 -11.78 13.00 -31.29
N THR A 347 -11.39 11.77 -30.99
CA THR A 347 -11.49 11.19 -29.66
C THR A 347 -10.40 11.80 -28.80
N MET A 348 -10.77 12.40 -27.68
CA MET A 348 -9.84 12.94 -26.71
C MET A 348 -9.61 11.92 -25.60
N ARG A 349 -8.40 11.90 -25.06
CA ARG A 349 -8.04 11.17 -23.85
C ARG A 349 -7.58 12.14 -22.77
N GLU A 350 -7.76 11.73 -21.52
CA GLU A 350 -7.27 12.48 -20.35
C GLU A 350 -5.89 11.94 -19.96
N GLU A 351 -4.94 12.85 -19.71
CA GLU A 351 -3.60 12.50 -19.26
C GLU A 351 -3.25 13.20 -17.94
N TYR A 352 -2.57 12.45 -17.07
CA TYR A 352 -2.08 12.89 -15.78
C TYR A 352 -0.61 12.46 -15.65
N HIS A 353 0.31 13.38 -15.92
CA HIS A 353 1.75 13.16 -15.87
C HIS A 353 2.30 13.60 -14.52
N LEU A 354 2.80 12.66 -13.75
CA LEU A 354 3.51 12.90 -12.50
C LEU A 354 5.01 12.88 -12.75
N THR A 355 5.68 13.99 -12.42
CA THR A 355 7.14 14.12 -12.54
C THR A 355 7.72 14.77 -11.30
N PRO A 356 8.95 14.41 -10.90
CA PRO A 356 9.65 15.13 -9.84
C PRO A 356 9.91 16.58 -10.25
N LYS A 357 9.84 17.50 -9.29
CA LYS A 357 10.24 18.89 -9.52
C LYS A 357 11.71 18.95 -9.98
N ASP A 358 11.96 19.72 -11.03
CA ASP A 358 13.29 19.94 -11.62
C ASP A 358 14.01 18.65 -12.08
N GLY A 359 13.27 17.56 -12.29
CA GLY A 359 13.84 16.25 -12.64
C GLY A 359 14.56 15.55 -11.48
N ASN A 360 14.47 16.09 -10.26
CA ASN A 360 15.14 15.52 -9.09
C ASN A 360 14.26 14.46 -8.42
N ILE A 361 14.56 13.18 -8.64
CA ILE A 361 13.83 12.05 -8.02
C ILE A 361 13.84 12.04 -6.49
N GLN A 362 14.72 12.81 -5.84
CA GLN A 362 14.75 12.99 -4.38
C GLN A 362 13.91 14.17 -3.90
N SER A 363 13.23 14.89 -4.81
CA SER A 363 12.37 16.01 -4.44
C SER A 363 11.13 15.52 -3.67
N ASP A 364 10.76 16.28 -2.64
CA ASP A 364 9.50 16.16 -1.92
C ASP A 364 8.31 16.81 -2.65
N VAL A 365 8.55 17.42 -3.82
CA VAL A 365 7.52 18.06 -4.64
C VAL A 365 7.30 17.28 -5.93
N VAL A 366 6.07 16.80 -6.09
CA VAL A 366 5.60 16.16 -7.32
C VAL A 366 4.82 17.18 -8.15
N LEU A 367 5.07 17.21 -9.46
CA LEU A 367 4.30 18.00 -10.42
C LEU A 367 3.23 17.12 -11.07
N LEU A 368 2.01 17.62 -11.22
CA LEU A 368 0.98 17.06 -12.09
C LEU A 368 0.86 17.92 -13.34
N ASN A 369 1.11 17.35 -14.52
CA ASN A 369 1.08 18.05 -15.80
C ASN A 369 1.90 19.36 -15.77
N GLY A 370 3.08 19.30 -15.12
CA GLY A 370 3.99 20.44 -14.93
C GLY A 370 3.63 21.41 -13.79
N THR A 371 2.49 21.24 -13.13
CA THR A 371 2.05 22.10 -12.01
C THR A 371 2.34 21.43 -10.66
N PRO A 372 3.03 22.08 -9.71
CA PRO A 372 3.27 21.51 -8.38
C PRO A 372 1.97 21.11 -7.66
N LEU A 373 1.92 19.88 -7.17
CA LEU A 373 0.86 19.43 -6.28
C LEU A 373 1.13 19.96 -4.87
N GLN A 374 0.33 20.92 -4.44
CA GLN A 374 0.41 21.53 -3.13
C GLN A 374 -0.98 21.62 -2.51
N LEU A 375 -1.05 21.53 -1.19
CA LEU A 375 -2.30 21.75 -0.47
C LEU A 375 -2.85 23.15 -0.79
N THR A 376 -4.18 23.26 -0.83
CA THR A 376 -4.83 24.56 -0.97
C THR A 376 -4.54 25.44 0.26
N LYS A 377 -4.83 26.74 0.17
CA LYS A 377 -4.75 27.65 1.34
C LYS A 377 -5.61 27.18 2.52
N SER A 378 -6.63 26.37 2.25
CA SER A 378 -7.53 25.78 3.24
C SER A 378 -7.06 24.41 3.76
N LEU A 379 -5.86 23.95 3.37
CA LEU A 379 -5.27 22.66 3.72
C LEU A 379 -6.05 21.46 3.15
N ASP A 380 -6.71 21.66 2.00
CA ASP A 380 -7.41 20.61 1.28
C ASP A 380 -6.51 20.01 0.18
N ILE A 381 -6.84 18.79 -0.25
CA ILE A 381 -6.18 18.15 -1.40
C ILE A 381 -6.52 18.97 -2.66
N PRO A 382 -5.54 19.39 -3.47
CA PRO A 382 -5.80 20.17 -4.66
C PRO A 382 -6.59 19.37 -5.70
N GLU A 383 -7.27 20.07 -6.60
CA GLU A 383 -7.88 19.46 -7.77
C GLU A 383 -6.79 18.86 -8.68
N MET A 384 -6.97 17.59 -9.07
CA MET A 384 -6.08 16.92 -10.00
C MET A 384 -6.45 17.31 -11.43
N LYS A 385 -5.86 18.41 -11.93
CA LYS A 385 -6.16 18.94 -13.27
C LYS A 385 -5.64 18.01 -14.37
N LEU A 386 -6.57 17.53 -15.19
CA LEU A 386 -6.27 16.72 -16.36
C LEU A 386 -5.70 17.55 -17.51
N GLN A 387 -5.03 16.87 -18.43
CA GLN A 387 -4.69 17.38 -19.75
C GLN A 387 -5.47 16.60 -20.81
N LEU A 388 -6.20 17.29 -21.69
CA LEU A 388 -6.87 16.66 -22.83
C LEU A 388 -5.92 16.58 -24.02
N VAL A 389 -5.71 15.36 -24.54
CA VAL A 389 -4.83 15.10 -25.68
C VAL A 389 -5.60 14.32 -26.75
N ASP A 390 -5.29 14.56 -28.01
CA ASP A 390 -5.85 13.80 -29.13
C ASP A 390 -5.41 12.33 -29.01
N ALA A 391 -6.37 11.41 -29.02
CA ALA A 391 -6.10 9.98 -28.85
C ALA A 391 -5.19 9.39 -29.94
N SER A 392 -5.11 10.02 -31.11
CA SER A 392 -4.23 9.62 -32.21
C SER A 392 -2.77 10.05 -32.02
N SER A 393 -2.50 11.03 -31.16
CA SER A 393 -1.14 11.48 -30.86
C SER A 393 -0.42 10.48 -29.95
N PRO A 394 0.90 10.28 -30.07
CA PRO A 394 1.64 9.43 -29.14
C PRO A 394 1.54 9.95 -27.69
N ILE A 395 1.48 9.05 -26.73
CA ILE A 395 1.62 9.37 -25.30
C ILE A 395 3.10 9.51 -25.01
N ILE A 396 3.53 10.64 -24.46
CA ILE A 396 4.95 10.93 -24.22
C ILE A 396 5.32 10.62 -22.78
N ALA A 397 6.05 9.54 -22.53
CA ALA A 397 6.55 9.19 -21.21
C ALA A 397 7.99 9.66 -21.01
N LYS A 398 8.14 10.81 -20.35
CA LYS A 398 9.45 11.40 -20.01
C LYS A 398 10.21 10.53 -19.01
N PRO A 399 11.55 10.69 -18.90
CA PRO A 399 12.33 10.06 -17.85
C PRO A 399 11.74 10.30 -16.46
N ASP A 400 11.88 9.30 -15.58
CA ASP A 400 11.45 9.35 -14.17
C ASP A 400 10.01 9.86 -13.99
N SER A 401 9.05 9.28 -14.72
CA SER A 401 7.65 9.71 -14.73
C SER A 401 6.65 8.60 -14.50
N ILE A 402 5.51 8.97 -13.91
CA ILE A 402 4.34 8.11 -13.75
C ILE A 402 3.16 8.76 -14.45
N ILE A 403 2.45 8.03 -15.30
CA ILE A 403 1.44 8.61 -16.18
C ILE A 403 0.17 7.80 -16.07
N PHE A 404 -0.95 8.48 -15.78
CA PHE A 404 -2.27 7.89 -15.88
C PHE A 404 -2.94 8.42 -17.14
N ILE A 405 -3.44 7.49 -17.95
CA ILE A 405 -4.20 7.78 -19.16
C ILE A 405 -5.59 7.22 -18.98
N HIS A 406 -6.61 8.04 -19.22
CA HIS A 406 -7.98 7.57 -19.33
C HIS A 406 -8.51 7.80 -20.73
N THR A 407 -9.16 6.77 -21.28
CA THR A 407 -9.74 6.81 -22.60
C THR A 407 -11.11 6.15 -22.61
N ASN A 408 -12.11 6.93 -23.01
CA ASN A 408 -13.47 6.45 -23.23
C ASN A 408 -13.63 5.75 -24.59
N GLY A 409 -12.68 5.90 -25.51
CA GLY A 409 -12.76 5.40 -26.88
C GLY A 409 -12.40 3.92 -27.05
N PHE A 410 -11.91 3.26 -26.00
CA PHE A 410 -11.53 1.85 -26.05
C PHE A 410 -12.74 0.93 -25.98
N LYS A 411 -12.81 -0.06 -26.88
CA LYS A 411 -13.82 -1.11 -26.84
C LYS A 411 -13.34 -2.21 -25.90
N ALA A 412 -13.61 -2.02 -24.62
CA ALA A 412 -13.38 -3.04 -23.59
C ALA A 412 -14.72 -3.58 -23.07
N PRO A 413 -15.30 -4.63 -23.70
CA PRO A 413 -16.56 -5.23 -23.24
C PRO A 413 -16.53 -5.69 -21.78
N THR A 414 -15.36 -6.06 -21.28
CA THR A 414 -15.16 -6.45 -19.87
C THR A 414 -15.32 -5.31 -18.87
N CYS A 415 -15.31 -4.06 -19.34
CA CYS A 415 -15.46 -2.85 -18.54
C CYS A 415 -16.87 -2.24 -18.61
N GLY A 416 -17.82 -2.94 -19.25
CA GLY A 416 -19.20 -2.51 -19.47
C GLY A 416 -20.15 -2.87 -18.34
#